data_AF-A0A947A552-F1
#
_entry.id   AF-A0A947A552-F1
#
_cell.length_a   1.000
_cell.length_b   1.000
_cell.length_c   1.000
_cell.angle_alpha   90.00
_cell.angle_beta   90.00
_cell.angle_gamma   90.00
#
_symmetry.space_group_name_H-M   'P 1'
#
loop_
_entity.id
_entity.type
_entity.pdbx_description
1 polymer ?
#
loop_
_entity_poly.entity_id
_entity_poly.type
_entity_poly.pdbx_seq_one_letter_code
_entity_poly.pdbx_strand_id
1 'polypeptide(L)'
;LPIILPLVLAIYIGFFSVFNNPNGPIAVGFSLFPLTSPIVMLMRLPAGIGEGGVPLWQLATSILLLVLTFVGIVWLAAKIYRVGILMYGKKPSYKELFKWLRY
;
A
#
# COMPACT_ATOMS: atom_id res chain seq x y z
N LEU A 1 -14.31 6.53 7.85
CA LEU A 1 -13.83 7.18 6.61
C LEU A 1 -12.35 6.96 6.25
N PRO A 2 -11.36 6.91 7.17
CA PRO A 2 -9.93 6.89 6.76
C PRO A 2 -9.50 5.63 5.97
N ILE A 3 -10.18 4.50 6.15
CA ILE A 3 -9.92 3.26 5.39
C ILE A 3 -10.38 3.36 3.92
N ILE A 4 -11.38 4.19 3.64
CA ILE A 4 -11.99 4.32 2.31
C ILE A 4 -11.19 5.32 1.44
N LEU A 5 -10.43 6.23 2.06
CA LEU A 5 -9.63 7.25 1.37
C LEU A 5 -8.63 6.67 0.35
N PRO A 6 -7.79 5.68 0.71
CA PRO A 6 -6.87 5.07 -0.25
C PRO A 6 -7.60 4.38 -1.41
N LEU A 7 -8.76 3.78 -1.14
CA LEU A 7 -9.58 3.09 -2.14
C LEU A 7 -10.14 4.09 -3.16
N VAL A 8 -10.74 5.19 -2.69
CA VAL A 8 -11.31 6.24 -3.56
C VAL A 8 -10.20 6.91 -4.38
N LEU A 9 -9.05 7.18 -3.76
CA LEU A 9 -7.89 7.75 -4.45
C LEU A 9 -7.37 6.81 -5.55
N ALA A 10 -7.26 5.51 -5.26
CA ALA A 10 -6.81 4.52 -6.24
C ALA A 10 -7.77 4.43 -7.44
N ILE A 11 -9.08 4.45 -7.19
CA ILE A 11 -10.10 4.44 -8.25
C ILE A 11 -10.00 5.71 -9.10
N TYR A 12 -9.90 6.88 -8.47
CA TYR A 12 -9.77 8.15 -9.19
C TYR A 12 -8.53 8.18 -10.10
N ILE A 13 -7.38 7.77 -9.56
CA ILE A 13 -6.14 7.70 -10.33
C ILE A 13 -6.23 6.65 -11.45
N GLY A 14 -6.89 5.52 -11.19
CA GLY A 14 -7.19 4.51 -12.19
C GLY A 14 -7.99 5.09 -13.36
N PHE A 15 -9.10 5.77 -13.08
CA PHE A 15 -9.96 6.35 -14.12
C PHE A 15 -9.27 7.47 -14.91
N PHE A 16 -8.58 8.39 -14.24
CA PHE A 16 -8.01 9.57 -14.92
C PHE A 16 -6.62 9.31 -15.52
N SER A 17 -5.77 8.53 -14.85
CA SER A 17 -4.38 8.32 -15.30
C SER A 17 -4.22 7.06 -16.14
N VAL A 18 -4.86 5.94 -15.79
CA VAL A 18 -4.62 4.67 -16.51
C VAL A 18 -5.31 4.66 -17.86
N PHE A 19 -6.52 5.20 -17.99
CA PHE A 19 -7.22 5.26 -19.29
C PHE A 19 -6.57 6.22 -20.28
N ASN A 20 -6.01 7.35 -19.80
CA ASN A 20 -5.37 8.32 -20.68
C ASN A 20 -3.91 7.95 -21.01
N ASN A 21 -3.15 7.45 -20.02
CA ASN A 21 -1.76 7.04 -20.22
C ASN A 21 -1.38 5.92 -19.23
N PRO A 22 -1.61 4.64 -19.60
CA PRO A 22 -1.33 3.49 -18.75
C PRO A 22 0.14 3.36 -18.33
N ASN A 23 1.05 3.95 -19.11
CA ASN A 23 2.49 3.92 -18.91
C ASN A 23 3.04 5.24 -18.36
N GLY A 24 2.16 6.19 -18.03
CA GLY A 24 2.53 7.47 -17.47
C GLY A 24 3.14 7.31 -16.06
N PRO A 25 3.97 8.27 -15.62
CA PRO A 25 4.67 8.20 -14.33
C PRO A 25 3.71 8.12 -13.13
N ILE A 26 2.53 8.73 -13.24
CA ILE A 26 1.47 8.68 -12.20
C ILE A 26 0.87 7.27 -12.13
N ALA A 27 0.46 6.71 -13.26
CA ALA A 27 -0.08 5.34 -13.33
C ALA A 27 0.94 4.31 -12.79
N VAL A 28 2.21 4.46 -13.17
CA VAL A 28 3.30 3.58 -12.69
C VAL A 28 3.51 3.76 -11.19
N GLY A 29 3.69 4.99 -10.70
CA GLY A 29 3.96 5.26 -9.29
C GLY A 29 2.89 4.71 -8.34
N PHE A 30 1.61 4.97 -8.64
CA PHE A 30 0.50 4.49 -7.82
C PHE A 30 0.19 2.99 -8.00
N SER A 31 0.66 2.37 -9.08
CA SER A 31 0.63 0.91 -9.22
C SER A 31 1.70 0.19 -8.39
N LEU A 32 2.75 0.90 -7.96
CA LEU A 32 3.80 0.37 -7.07
C LEU A 32 3.52 0.68 -5.60
N PHE A 33 2.77 1.75 -5.30
CA PHE A 33 2.46 2.11 -3.93
C PHE A 33 1.52 1.08 -3.27
N PRO A 34 1.92 0.42 -2.16
CA PRO A 34 1.25 -0.77 -1.64
C PRO A 34 -0.27 -0.65 -1.44
N LEU A 35 -0.74 0.47 -0.89
CA LEU A 35 -2.16 0.66 -0.57
C LEU A 35 -3.04 0.91 -1.81
N THR A 36 -2.45 1.41 -2.90
CA THR A 36 -3.18 1.71 -4.16
C THR A 36 -2.88 0.69 -5.26
N SER A 37 -1.77 -0.03 -5.13
CA SER A 37 -1.29 -1.04 -6.07
C SER A 37 -2.32 -2.12 -6.43
N PRO A 38 -3.11 -2.73 -5.50
CA PRO A 38 -4.02 -3.81 -5.87
C PRO A 38 -5.15 -3.33 -6.79
N ILE A 39 -5.45 -2.04 -6.84
CA ILE A 39 -6.49 -1.48 -7.72
C ILE A 39 -5.85 -0.96 -9.00
N VAL A 40 -4.86 -0.05 -8.87
CA VAL A 40 -4.26 0.63 -10.02
C VAL A 40 -3.51 -0.37 -10.91
N MET A 41 -2.83 -1.37 -10.34
CA MET A 41 -2.15 -2.39 -11.14
C MET A 41 -3.16 -3.27 -11.91
N LEU A 42 -4.26 -3.68 -11.27
CA LEU A 42 -5.33 -4.45 -11.94
C LEU A 42 -5.98 -3.66 -13.08
N MET A 43 -6.09 -2.33 -12.96
CA MET A 43 -6.59 -1.48 -14.04
C MET A 43 -5.59 -1.32 -15.20
N ARG A 44 -4.29 -1.54 -14.96
CA ARG A 44 -3.23 -1.49 -16.00
C ARG A 44 -3.04 -2.81 -16.73
N LEU A 45 -3.30 -3.95 -16.08
CA LEU A 45 -3.13 -5.29 -16.69
C LEU A 45 -3.91 -5.50 -18.01
N PRO A 46 -5.13 -4.97 -18.20
CA PRO A 46 -5.85 -5.06 -19.46
C PRO A 46 -5.12 -4.42 -20.65
N ALA A 47 -4.19 -3.49 -20.41
CA ALA A 47 -3.34 -2.90 -21.46
C ALA A 47 -2.24 -3.86 -21.96
N GLY A 48 -2.15 -5.07 -21.40
CA GLY A 48 -1.17 -6.09 -21.75
C GLY A 48 -0.07 -6.27 -20.71
N ILE A 49 0.60 -7.42 -20.76
CA ILE A 49 1.75 -7.77 -19.93
C ILE A 49 2.92 -8.07 -20.87
N GLY A 50 4.08 -7.41 -20.68
CA GLY A 50 5.25 -7.59 -21.53
C GLY A 50 5.41 -6.51 -22.59
N GLU A 51 5.90 -6.87 -23.78
CA GLU A 51 6.20 -5.90 -24.86
C GLU A 51 4.91 -5.25 -25.38
N GLY A 52 4.68 -3.99 -24.97
CA GLY A 52 3.49 -3.19 -25.32
C GLY A 52 2.60 -2.84 -24.13
N GLY A 53 2.80 -3.46 -22.95
CA GLY A 53 1.96 -3.26 -21.77
C GLY A 53 2.77 -3.02 -20.49
N VAL A 54 2.29 -3.57 -19.37
CA VAL A 54 2.98 -3.45 -18.08
C VAL A 54 4.22 -4.37 -18.08
N PRO A 55 5.43 -3.82 -17.83
CA PRO A 55 6.63 -4.65 -17.71
C PRO A 55 6.53 -5.62 -16.54
N LEU A 56 7.01 -6.86 -16.74
CA LEU A 56 6.98 -7.91 -15.71
C LEU A 56 7.68 -7.50 -14.40
N TRP A 57 8.75 -6.69 -14.49
CA TRP A 57 9.45 -6.19 -13.31
C TRP A 57 8.60 -5.22 -12.48
N GLN A 58 7.68 -4.44 -13.09
CA GLN A 58 6.77 -3.56 -12.36
C GLN A 58 5.73 -4.39 -11.58
N LEU A 59 5.24 -5.46 -12.20
CA LEU A 59 4.32 -6.39 -11.55
C LEU A 59 4.99 -7.09 -10.37
N ALA A 60 6.19 -7.66 -10.58
CA ALA A 60 6.96 -8.32 -9.53
C ALA A 60 7.31 -7.36 -8.38
N THR A 61 7.76 -6.15 -8.70
CA THR A 61 8.08 -5.11 -7.70
C THR A 61 6.83 -4.69 -6.92
N SER A 62 5.69 -4.53 -7.59
CA SER A 62 4.41 -4.19 -6.95
C SER A 62 4.01 -5.25 -5.92
N ILE A 63 4.04 -6.53 -6.31
CA ILE A 63 3.73 -7.65 -5.42
C ILE A 63 4.71 -7.70 -4.24
N LEU A 64 6.00 -7.57 -4.52
CA LEU A 64 7.05 -7.58 -3.49
C LEU A 64 6.85 -6.45 -2.48
N LEU A 65 6.59 -5.22 -2.94
CA LEU A 65 6.32 -4.07 -2.08
C LEU A 65 5.04 -4.25 -1.25
N LEU A 66 3.99 -4.82 -1.84
CA LEU A 66 2.74 -5.13 -1.15
C LEU A 66 2.99 -6.12 0.00
N VAL A 67 3.68 -7.22 -0.28
CA VAL A 67 4.01 -8.25 0.72
C VAL A 67 4.91 -7.69 1.82
N LEU A 68 5.98 -6.97 1.46
CA LEU A 68 6.87 -6.35 2.45
C LEU A 68 6.14 -5.36 3.35
N THR A 69 5.26 -4.54 2.77
CA THR A 69 4.50 -3.55 3.53
C THR A 69 3.47 -4.22 4.42
N PHE A 70 2.80 -5.26 3.94
CA PHE A 70 1.89 -6.07 4.75
C PHE A 70 2.62 -6.69 5.95
N VAL A 71 3.73 -7.39 5.71
CA VAL A 71 4.54 -8.00 6.78
C VAL A 71 5.05 -6.94 7.75
N GLY A 72 5.53 -5.80 7.24
CA GLY A 72 5.99 -4.69 8.06
C GLY A 72 4.89 -4.13 8.97
N ILE A 73 3.70 -3.90 8.44
CA ILE A 73 2.55 -3.40 9.21
C ILE A 73 2.10 -4.44 10.24
N VAL A 74 1.98 -5.71 9.86
CA VAL A 74 1.58 -6.79 10.79
C VAL A 74 2.61 -6.94 11.90
N TRP A 75 3.90 -6.89 11.58
CA TRP A 75 4.98 -6.94 12.57
C TRP A 75 4.92 -5.76 13.55
N LEU A 76 4.73 -4.53 13.05
CA LEU A 76 4.55 -3.34 13.89
C LEU A 76 3.31 -3.46 14.78
N ALA A 77 2.18 -3.89 14.22
CA ALA A 77 0.93 -4.09 14.96
C ALA A 77 1.06 -5.16 16.05
N ALA A 78 1.71 -6.28 15.74
CA ALA A 78 1.98 -7.34 16.71
C ALA A 78 2.90 -6.87 17.85
N LYS A 79 3.92 -6.07 17.54
CA LYS A 79 4.82 -5.47 18.53
C LYS A 79 4.08 -4.53 19.48
N ILE A 80 3.23 -3.64 18.92
CA ILE A 80 2.39 -2.73 19.71
C ILE A 80 1.40 -3.51 20.56
N TYR A 81 0.75 -4.54 20.01
CA TYR A 81 -0.21 -5.37 20.75
C TYR A 81 0.44 -6.08 21.94
N ARG A 82 1.64 -6.65 21.74
CA ARG A 82 2.38 -7.35 22.80
C ARG A 82 2.75 -6.44 23.97
N VAL A 83 3.06 -5.16 23.72
CA VAL A 83 3.36 -4.20 24.79
C VAL A 83 2.07 -3.61 25.38
N GLY A 84 1.08 -3.32 24.54
CA GLY A 84 -0.18 -2.70 24.93
C GLY A 84 -1.07 -3.59 25.80
N ILE A 85 -1.03 -4.92 25.64
CA ILE A 85 -1.84 -5.85 26.44
C ILE A 85 -1.52 -5.80 27.95
N LEU A 86 -0.30 -5.37 28.31
CA LEU A 86 0.13 -5.25 29.71
C LEU A 86 -0.25 -3.89 30.33
N MET A 87 -0.85 -2.98 29.55
CA MET A 87 -1.23 -1.66 30.01
C MET A 87 -2.72 -1.58 30.31
N TYR A 88 -3.06 -1.60 31.60
CA TYR A 88 -4.40 -1.33 32.10
C TYR A 88 -4.50 0.10 32.64
N GLY A 89 -5.58 0.81 32.29
CA GLY A 89 -5.97 2.08 32.95
C GLY A 89 -5.32 3.38 32.41
N LYS A 90 -4.33 3.31 31.52
CA LYS A 90 -3.74 4.50 30.86
C LYS A 90 -3.96 4.45 29.34
N LYS A 91 -4.51 5.53 28.77
CA LYS A 91 -4.59 5.71 27.31
C LYS A 91 -3.18 5.98 26.79
N PRO A 92 -2.60 5.11 25.95
CA PRO A 92 -1.25 5.32 25.46
C PRO A 92 -1.18 6.57 24.57
N SER A 93 -0.16 7.38 24.79
CA SER A 93 0.11 8.56 23.95
C SER A 93 0.90 8.16 22.69
N TYR A 94 0.83 8.95 21.60
CA TYR A 94 1.62 8.74 20.38
C TYR A 94 3.13 8.61 20.66
N LYS A 95 3.64 9.32 21.68
CA LYS A 95 5.04 9.23 22.12
C LYS A 95 5.38 7.86 22.73
N GLU A 96 4.44 7.26 23.47
CA GLU A 96 4.63 5.95 24.10
C GLU A 96 4.59 4.83 23.05
N LEU A 97 3.66 4.92 22.08
CA LEU A 97 3.59 3.99 20.95
C LEU A 97 4.92 3.93 20.18
N PHE A 98 5.54 5.08 19.90
CA PHE A 98 6.85 5.12 19.24
C PHE A 98 7.97 4.51 20.09
N LYS A 99 7.90 4.67 21.42
CA LYS A 99 8.85 4.04 22.34
C LYS A 99 8.71 2.51 22.32
N TRP A 100 7.50 1.98 22.25
CA TRP A 100 7.24 0.54 22.18
C TRP A 100 7.75 -0.09 20.88
N LEU A 101 7.75 0.65 19.78
CA LEU A 101 8.36 0.17 18.53
C LEU A 101 9.86 -0.08 18.67
N ARG A 102 10.55 0.59 19.60
CA ARG A 102 11.98 0.41 19.89
C ARG A 102 12.30 -0.68 20.93
N TYR A 103 11.33 -1.09 21.75
CA TYR A 103 11.45 -2.21 22.69
C TYR A 103 11.10 -3.51 21.97
#